data_AF-A0A7V2MX70-F1
#
_entry.id   AF-A0A7V2MX70-F1
#
_cell.length_a   1.000
_cell.length_b   1.000
_cell.length_c   1.000
_cell.angle_alpha   90.00
_cell.angle_beta   90.00
_cell.angle_gamma   90.00
#
_symmetry.space_group_name_H-M   'P 1'
#
loop_
_entity.id
_entity.type
_entity.pdbx_description
1 polymer ?
#
loop_
_entity_poly.entity_id
_entity_poly.type
_entity_poly.pdbx_seq_one_letter_code
_entity_poly.pdbx_strand_id
1 'polypeptide(L)'
;MTGRRRAGIALWGLLLAGGVVLAAWPVHVGALRLAGLPLAWWYGVGVAPLLGLAALAGGARGARAGAAALLCTPALGAALVAAAFAGGHRAPLLVLATVLATLAPPLGLCPAPPSGRLERAASALAAGLLALAALLVAARAAPLLGAPPAVGATALALLAAGAAWPGLEPRAPALAGLGALALGLALLTAALASAVGPLGAWRAVAARAALAFRDDSPWVAQGGRTVEPVAVTVVEPHRVTAAAPVTVRVTERDGDRRVVREWALAADQSVLLRPGDELHAPAGARLRFERGRRVPGAPPDGDAWAAPAPEDGPAALLGPLVALGGAVALAPREVPGPAGAAPAAVVLAVVAALWGLYGAHAGPELALGAPRFAALVGLPGALGPAGALAGALGALGAGALGLLHFRALAAAALGPTPAAGAPGARGAALRAGVGAGALAALAALAARLDADPWTVFALGGGVAALARLPAPGGARSRGVRRAASALGLLALGALTAAGAPGPPILGALAVAWAVGWVGRRLERAE
;
A
#
# COMPACT_ATOMS: atom_id res chain seq x y z
N MET A 1 4.41 -15.33 32.42
CA MET A 1 3.51 -14.90 31.33
C MET A 1 2.08 -15.26 31.71
N THR A 2 1.08 -14.42 31.44
CA THR A 2 -0.33 -14.76 31.70
C THR A 2 -0.86 -15.76 30.66
N GLY A 3 -1.82 -16.62 31.02
CA GLY A 3 -2.44 -17.58 30.09
C GLY A 3 -3.05 -16.93 28.85
N ARG A 4 -3.63 -15.72 29.00
CA ARG A 4 -4.16 -14.90 27.89
C ARG A 4 -3.07 -14.50 26.87
N ARG A 5 -1.85 -14.21 27.33
CA ARG A 5 -0.74 -13.85 26.43
C ARG A 5 -0.23 -15.06 25.65
N ARG A 6 -0.18 -16.25 26.26
CA ARG A 6 0.18 -17.50 25.56
C ARG A 6 -0.84 -17.84 24.46
N ALA A 7 -2.14 -17.77 24.77
CA ALA A 7 -3.20 -17.97 23.79
C ALA A 7 -3.13 -16.95 22.63
N GLY A 8 -2.84 -15.69 22.92
CA GLY A 8 -2.67 -14.66 21.89
C GLY A 8 -1.46 -14.90 20.97
N ILE A 9 -0.34 -15.41 21.49
CA ILE A 9 0.83 -15.79 20.69
C ILE A 9 0.53 -17.01 19.82
N ALA A 10 -0.16 -18.02 20.36
CA ALA A 10 -0.60 -19.19 19.60
C ALA A 10 -1.54 -18.79 18.45
N LEU A 11 -2.52 -17.91 18.71
CA LEU A 11 -3.41 -17.35 17.69
C LEU A 11 -2.64 -16.57 16.62
N TRP A 12 -1.67 -15.76 17.02
CA TRP A 12 -0.81 -15.02 16.08
C TRP A 12 -0.02 -15.98 15.17
N GLY A 13 0.56 -17.04 15.75
CA GLY A 13 1.28 -18.07 15.00
C GLY A 13 0.37 -18.85 14.06
N LEU A 14 -0.84 -19.21 14.50
CA LEU A 14 -1.86 -19.85 13.67
C LEU A 14 -2.26 -18.95 12.50
N LEU A 15 -2.47 -17.65 12.74
CA LEU A 15 -2.84 -16.69 11.71
C LEU A 15 -1.74 -16.52 10.66
N LEU A 16 -0.48 -16.48 11.09
CA LEU A 16 0.67 -16.44 10.19
C LEU A 16 0.77 -17.73 9.38
N ALA A 17 0.71 -18.90 10.04
CA ALA A 17 0.80 -20.20 9.39
C ALA A 17 -0.32 -20.39 8.36
N GLY A 18 -1.57 -20.08 8.71
CA GLY A 18 -2.70 -20.14 7.80
C GLY A 18 -2.53 -19.25 6.57
N GLY A 19 -1.96 -18.04 6.74
CA GLY A 19 -1.66 -17.15 5.62
C GLY A 19 -0.58 -17.70 4.68
N VAL A 20 0.51 -18.24 5.25
CA VAL A 20 1.59 -18.88 4.47
C VAL A 20 1.08 -20.09 3.72
N VAL A 21 0.31 -20.94 4.41
CA VAL A 21 -0.38 -22.10 3.83
C VAL A 21 -1.23 -21.66 2.65
N LEU A 22 -2.14 -20.69 2.82
CA LEU A 22 -3.04 -20.24 1.75
C LEU A 22 -2.33 -19.61 0.55
N ALA A 23 -1.15 -19.02 0.75
CA ALA A 23 -0.38 -18.40 -0.31
C ALA A 23 0.60 -19.35 -1.01
N ALA A 24 1.10 -20.36 -0.30
CA ALA A 24 2.09 -21.31 -0.82
C ALA A 24 1.45 -22.62 -1.32
N TRP A 25 0.17 -22.88 -1.03
CA TRP A 25 -0.48 -24.13 -1.41
C TRP A 25 -0.70 -24.20 -2.93
N PRO A 26 -0.56 -25.39 -3.56
CA PRO A 26 -0.89 -25.59 -4.96
C PRO A 26 -2.29 -25.08 -5.35
N VAL A 27 -2.39 -24.63 -6.60
CA VAL A 27 -3.49 -23.92 -7.28
C VAL A 27 -4.89 -24.44 -6.94
N HIS A 28 -5.06 -25.73 -6.62
CA HIS A 28 -6.37 -26.35 -6.38
C HIS A 28 -7.03 -25.98 -5.05
N VAL A 29 -6.27 -25.64 -4.00
CA VAL A 29 -6.84 -25.15 -2.71
C VAL A 29 -7.08 -23.64 -2.75
N GLY A 30 -6.22 -22.90 -3.46
CA GLY A 30 -6.46 -21.48 -3.77
C GLY A 30 -7.68 -21.25 -4.66
N ALA A 31 -8.09 -22.28 -5.43
CA ALA A 31 -9.32 -22.32 -6.19
C ALA A 31 -10.57 -22.66 -5.36
N LEU A 32 -10.44 -23.05 -4.07
CA LEU A 32 -11.60 -23.29 -3.22
C LEU A 32 -12.37 -22.00 -3.03
N ARG A 33 -13.62 -22.03 -3.53
CA ARG A 33 -14.53 -20.91 -3.47
C ARG A 33 -15.63 -21.17 -2.45
N LEU A 34 -15.77 -20.27 -1.49
CA LEU A 34 -16.92 -20.21 -0.59
C LEU A 34 -17.82 -19.07 -1.05
N ALA A 35 -19.04 -19.40 -1.51
CA ALA A 35 -19.96 -18.42 -2.11
C ALA A 35 -19.37 -17.63 -3.29
N GLY A 36 -18.59 -18.32 -4.14
CA GLY A 36 -17.92 -17.74 -5.32
C GLY A 36 -16.60 -17.02 -5.02
N LEU A 37 -16.22 -16.90 -3.74
CA LEU A 37 -15.03 -16.19 -3.28
C LEU A 37 -13.86 -17.12 -2.92
N PRO A 38 -12.63 -16.81 -3.34
CA PRO A 38 -11.44 -17.53 -2.89
C PRO A 38 -11.31 -17.50 -1.37
N LEU A 39 -10.90 -18.63 -0.78
CA LEU A 39 -10.73 -18.76 0.66
C LEU A 39 -9.75 -17.73 1.25
N ALA A 40 -8.73 -17.32 0.48
CA ALA A 40 -7.78 -16.29 0.89
C ALA A 40 -8.45 -14.94 1.23
N TRP A 41 -9.48 -14.56 0.49
CA TRP A 41 -10.22 -13.31 0.74
C TRP A 41 -11.07 -13.38 1.99
N TRP A 42 -11.78 -14.49 2.20
CA TRP A 42 -12.50 -14.75 3.45
C TRP A 42 -11.55 -14.74 4.65
N TYR A 43 -10.39 -15.36 4.50
CA TYR A 43 -9.40 -15.43 5.55
C TYR A 43 -8.79 -14.06 5.87
N GLY A 44 -8.25 -13.36 4.87
CA GLY A 44 -7.51 -12.12 5.06
C GLY A 44 -8.39 -10.92 5.38
N VAL A 45 -9.59 -10.81 4.80
CA VAL A 45 -10.48 -9.63 4.95
C VAL A 45 -11.62 -9.88 5.94
N GLY A 46 -11.98 -11.14 6.22
CA GLY A 46 -13.02 -11.50 7.19
C GLY A 46 -12.45 -12.06 8.50
N VAL A 47 -11.95 -13.29 8.45
CA VAL A 47 -11.58 -14.09 9.63
C VAL A 47 -10.44 -13.45 10.43
N ALA A 48 -9.32 -13.12 9.79
CA ALA A 48 -8.16 -12.57 10.47
C ALA A 48 -8.46 -11.22 11.16
N PRO A 49 -9.14 -10.24 10.52
CA PRO A 49 -9.57 -9.02 11.19
C PRO A 49 -10.48 -9.28 12.41
N LEU A 50 -11.48 -10.16 12.29
CA LEU A 50 -12.39 -10.49 13.41
C LEU A 50 -11.64 -11.11 14.59
N LEU A 51 -10.77 -12.09 14.32
CA LEU A 51 -9.94 -12.72 15.34
C LEU A 51 -8.96 -11.73 15.96
N GLY A 52 -8.38 -10.85 15.16
CA GLY A 52 -7.50 -9.78 15.64
C GLY A 52 -8.21 -8.79 16.55
N LEU A 53 -9.41 -8.33 16.17
CA LEU A 53 -10.24 -7.45 17.00
C LEU A 53 -10.65 -8.14 18.31
N ALA A 54 -11.05 -9.41 18.28
CA ALA A 54 -11.36 -10.18 19.47
C ALA A 54 -10.15 -10.32 20.41
N ALA A 55 -8.96 -10.59 19.86
CA ALA A 55 -7.72 -10.67 20.63
C ALA A 55 -7.36 -9.32 21.28
N LEU A 56 -7.57 -8.21 20.57
CA LEU A 56 -7.35 -6.86 21.07
C LEU A 56 -8.34 -6.47 22.18
N ALA A 57 -9.59 -6.91 22.08
CA ALA A 57 -10.62 -6.71 23.10
C ALA A 57 -10.32 -7.49 24.39
N GLY A 58 -9.81 -8.72 24.28
CA GLY A 58 -9.60 -9.63 25.41
C GLY A 58 -8.35 -9.41 26.28
N GLY A 59 -7.35 -8.64 25.82
CA GLY A 59 -5.99 -8.78 26.39
C GLY A 59 -5.07 -7.57 26.56
N ALA A 60 -5.40 -6.35 26.11
CA ALA A 60 -4.30 -5.44 25.74
C ALA A 60 -4.38 -3.97 26.23
N ARG A 61 -4.79 -3.65 27.46
CA ARG A 61 -4.93 -2.25 27.91
C ARG A 61 -3.66 -1.34 27.86
N GLY A 62 -2.46 -1.82 27.49
CA GLY A 62 -1.21 -1.10 27.78
C GLY A 62 -0.31 -0.61 26.63
N ALA A 63 -0.45 -1.04 25.37
CA ALA A 63 0.57 -0.75 24.33
C ALA A 63 -0.06 -0.30 23.01
N ARG A 64 -0.37 1.00 22.83
CA ARG A 64 -1.35 1.39 21.79
C ARG A 64 -1.16 2.79 21.21
N ALA A 65 -0.22 2.97 20.29
CA ALA A 65 -0.36 3.97 19.21
C ALA A 65 0.69 3.81 18.10
N GLY A 66 1.98 3.71 18.47
CA GLY A 66 3.06 3.87 17.49
C GLY A 66 3.12 2.78 16.41
N ALA A 67 2.87 1.52 16.78
CA ALA A 67 2.87 0.41 15.81
C ALA A 67 1.69 0.46 14.84
N ALA A 68 0.51 0.85 15.33
CA ALA A 68 -0.69 1.01 14.52
C ALA A 68 -0.55 2.19 13.55
N ALA A 69 0.04 3.30 13.99
CA ALA A 69 0.30 4.45 13.13
C ALA A 69 1.35 4.18 12.03
N LEU A 70 2.35 3.33 12.30
CA LEU A 70 3.32 2.85 11.30
C LEU A 70 2.71 1.91 10.26
N LEU A 71 1.51 1.38 10.52
CA LEU A 71 0.76 0.54 9.59
C LEU A 71 -0.30 1.34 8.84
N CYS A 72 -0.84 2.41 9.44
CA CYS A 72 -1.76 3.35 8.80
C CYS A 72 -1.04 4.32 7.84
N THR A 73 -0.12 3.82 7.02
CA THR A 73 0.65 4.65 6.09
C THR A 73 -0.15 4.87 4.79
N PRO A 74 -0.09 6.06 4.17
CA PRO A 74 -0.67 6.28 2.85
C PRO A 74 -0.16 5.29 1.79
N ALA A 75 1.12 4.88 1.90
CA ALA A 75 1.74 3.90 1.00
C ALA A 75 1.13 2.50 1.13
N LEU A 76 0.94 2.01 2.37
CA LEU A 76 0.29 0.71 2.59
C LEU A 76 -1.18 0.75 2.19
N GLY A 77 -1.90 1.83 2.50
CA GLY A 77 -3.28 2.03 2.07
C GLY A 77 -3.43 2.03 0.55
N ALA A 78 -2.59 2.79 -0.17
CA ALA A 78 -2.54 2.81 -1.62
C ALA A 78 -2.20 1.43 -2.20
N ALA A 79 -1.23 0.72 -1.61
CA ALA A 79 -0.87 -0.63 -2.03
C ALA A 79 -1.99 -1.65 -1.79
N LEU A 80 -2.71 -1.55 -0.66
CA LEU A 80 -3.89 -2.36 -0.36
C LEU A 80 -4.99 -2.12 -1.39
N VAL A 81 -5.30 -0.86 -1.69
CA VAL A 81 -6.31 -0.50 -2.69
C VAL A 81 -5.90 -0.99 -4.06
N ALA A 82 -4.64 -0.74 -4.47
CA ALA A 82 -4.12 -1.19 -5.76
C ALA A 82 -4.13 -2.73 -5.87
N ALA A 83 -3.75 -3.45 -4.81
CA ALA A 83 -3.79 -4.90 -4.78
C ALA A 83 -5.23 -5.43 -4.83
N ALA A 84 -6.16 -4.82 -4.09
CA ALA A 84 -7.56 -5.24 -4.10
C ALA A 84 -8.24 -4.92 -5.43
N PHE A 85 -7.91 -3.77 -6.03
CA PHE A 85 -8.37 -3.38 -7.36
C PHE A 85 -7.86 -4.33 -8.45
N ALA A 86 -6.58 -4.70 -8.39
CA ALA A 86 -5.97 -5.66 -9.32
C ALA A 86 -6.49 -7.10 -9.13
N GLY A 87 -6.96 -7.44 -7.92
CA GLY A 87 -7.44 -8.77 -7.59
C GLY A 87 -6.34 -9.70 -7.05
N GLY A 88 -6.63 -11.00 -7.01
CA GLY A 88 -5.70 -12.04 -6.55
C GLY A 88 -5.46 -12.06 -5.03
N HIS A 89 -4.38 -12.73 -4.61
CA HIS A 89 -4.12 -13.06 -3.20
C HIS A 89 -3.26 -12.01 -2.46
N ARG A 90 -2.72 -11.01 -3.16
CA ARG A 90 -1.86 -9.98 -2.55
C ARG A 90 -2.64 -9.10 -1.56
N ALA A 91 -3.87 -8.71 -1.89
CA ALA A 91 -4.71 -7.89 -1.02
C ALA A 91 -5.01 -8.57 0.34
N PRO A 92 -5.54 -9.81 0.39
CA PRO A 92 -5.80 -10.47 1.67
C PRO A 92 -4.53 -10.71 2.48
N LEU A 93 -3.38 -10.96 1.84
CA LEU A 93 -2.10 -11.09 2.54
C LEU A 93 -1.61 -9.77 3.16
N LEU A 94 -1.80 -8.64 2.48
CA LEU A 94 -1.47 -7.33 3.03
C LEU A 94 -2.39 -6.97 4.21
N VAL A 95 -3.67 -7.33 4.15
CA VAL A 95 -4.59 -7.15 5.29
C VAL A 95 -4.15 -8.03 6.46
N LEU A 96 -3.84 -9.31 6.21
CA LEU A 96 -3.33 -10.24 7.22
C LEU A 96 -2.03 -9.72 7.86
N ALA A 97 -1.06 -9.28 7.04
CA ALA A 97 0.19 -8.69 7.52
C ALA A 97 -0.08 -7.48 8.42
N THR A 98 -1.05 -6.64 8.06
CA THR A 98 -1.47 -5.50 8.89
C THR A 98 -2.05 -5.97 10.23
N VAL A 99 -2.96 -6.95 10.21
CA VAL A 99 -3.53 -7.55 11.43
C VAL A 99 -2.43 -8.11 12.33
N LEU A 100 -1.54 -8.95 11.80
CA LEU A 100 -0.44 -9.55 12.55
C LEU A 100 0.49 -8.50 13.15
N ALA A 101 0.79 -7.44 12.40
CA ALA A 101 1.64 -6.35 12.88
C ALA A 101 0.96 -5.55 14.00
N THR A 102 -0.37 -5.33 13.95
CA THR A 102 -1.12 -4.67 15.04
C THR A 102 -1.20 -5.49 16.32
N LEU A 103 -1.16 -6.83 16.21
CA LEU A 103 -1.18 -7.75 17.34
C LEU A 103 0.19 -7.93 17.99
N ALA A 104 1.29 -7.65 17.29
CA ALA A 104 2.64 -7.87 17.81
C ALA A 104 2.98 -7.09 19.09
N PRO A 105 2.70 -5.76 19.21
CA PRO A 105 3.00 -5.00 20.42
C PRO A 105 2.33 -5.52 21.70
N PRO A 106 0.99 -5.73 21.75
CA PRO A 106 0.35 -6.21 22.98
C PRO A 106 0.76 -7.63 23.38
N LEU A 107 1.24 -8.43 22.42
CA LEU A 107 1.81 -9.75 22.68
C LEU A 107 3.28 -9.67 23.15
N GLY A 108 3.88 -8.48 23.14
CA GLY A 108 5.29 -8.25 23.47
C GLY A 108 6.23 -8.85 22.42
N LEU A 109 5.77 -8.92 21.16
CA LEU A 109 6.53 -9.43 20.02
C LEU A 109 7.47 -8.38 19.40
N CYS A 110 7.43 -7.13 19.87
CA CYS A 110 8.29 -6.05 19.38
C CYS A 110 9.71 -6.12 19.96
N PRO A 111 10.74 -5.75 19.18
CA PRO A 111 12.12 -5.68 19.65
C PRO A 111 12.30 -4.59 20.73
N ALA A 112 13.41 -4.69 21.48
CA ALA A 112 13.82 -3.65 22.41
C ALA A 112 14.17 -2.34 21.66
N PRO A 113 14.11 -1.17 22.31
CA PRO A 113 14.55 0.08 21.71
C PRO A 113 16.00 0.00 21.20
N PRO A 114 16.35 0.75 20.13
CA PRO A 114 17.68 0.69 19.54
C PRO A 114 18.70 1.24 20.53
N SER A 115 19.77 0.49 20.80
CA SER A 115 20.81 0.90 21.76
C SER A 115 22.08 1.42 21.06
N GLY A 116 22.36 0.94 19.85
CA GLY A 116 23.53 1.34 19.06
C GLY A 116 23.34 2.60 18.20
N ARG A 117 24.44 3.28 17.85
CA ARG A 117 24.43 4.38 16.86
C ARG A 117 23.99 3.89 15.48
N LEU A 118 24.47 2.72 15.06
CA LEU A 118 24.12 2.11 13.77
C LEU A 118 22.65 1.69 13.70
N GLU A 119 22.10 1.12 14.79
CA GLU A 119 20.67 0.78 14.87
C GLU A 119 19.78 2.01 14.81
N ARG A 120 20.20 3.11 15.46
CA ARG A 120 19.51 4.41 15.36
C ARG A 120 19.58 5.00 13.95
N ALA A 121 20.76 4.98 13.32
CA ALA A 121 20.93 5.44 11.95
C ALA A 121 20.09 4.63 10.96
N ALA A 122 20.07 3.29 11.08
CA ALA A 122 19.26 2.42 10.24
C ALA A 122 17.75 2.61 10.50
N SER A 123 17.34 2.82 11.75
CA SER A 123 15.94 3.13 12.08
C SER A 123 15.52 4.50 11.51
N ALA A 124 16.40 5.50 11.54
CA ALA A 124 16.16 6.80 10.93
C ALA A 124 16.10 6.73 9.40
N LEU A 125 16.97 5.93 8.77
CA LEU A 125 16.93 5.67 7.32
C LEU A 125 15.63 4.96 6.92
N ALA A 126 15.25 3.90 7.64
CA ALA A 126 13.99 3.20 7.43
C ALA A 126 12.80 4.16 7.57
N ALA A 127 12.82 5.02 8.60
CA ALA A 127 11.78 5.99 8.80
C ALA A 127 11.71 7.03 7.67
N GLY A 128 12.86 7.51 7.20
CA GLY A 128 12.96 8.40 6.04
C GLY A 128 12.42 7.78 4.75
N LEU A 129 12.71 6.50 4.50
CA LEU A 129 12.17 5.76 3.35
C LEU A 129 10.66 5.57 3.43
N LEU A 130 10.13 5.24 4.61
CA LEU A 130 8.68 5.11 4.82
C LEU A 130 7.95 6.45 4.69
N ALA A 131 8.58 7.54 5.12
CA ALA A 131 8.10 8.90 4.88
C ALA A 131 8.10 9.24 3.39
N LEU A 132 9.20 8.96 2.70
CA LEU A 132 9.36 9.16 1.25
C LEU A 132 8.28 8.41 0.46
N ALA A 133 7.99 7.16 0.82
CA ALA A 133 6.92 6.37 0.19
C ALA A 133 5.54 7.04 0.33
N ALA A 134 5.23 7.60 1.50
CA ALA A 134 3.97 8.32 1.71
C ALA A 134 3.90 9.62 0.89
N LEU A 135 5.00 10.37 0.81
CA LEU A 135 5.09 11.57 -0.05
C LEU A 135 4.98 11.22 -1.53
N LEU A 136 5.54 10.09 -1.96
CA LEU A 136 5.42 9.60 -3.33
C LEU A 136 3.98 9.28 -3.71
N VAL A 137 3.20 8.67 -2.81
CA VAL A 137 1.77 8.47 -3.03
C VAL A 137 1.06 9.82 -3.20
N ALA A 138 1.34 10.80 -2.34
CA ALA A 138 0.74 12.13 -2.47
C ALA A 138 1.16 12.84 -3.77
N ALA A 139 2.42 12.71 -4.16
CA ALA A 139 2.94 13.26 -5.41
C ALA A 139 2.23 12.67 -6.64
N ARG A 140 2.01 11.35 -6.65
CA ARG A 140 1.32 10.66 -7.76
C ARG A 140 -0.20 10.84 -7.71
N ALA A 141 -0.78 11.11 -6.55
CA ALA A 141 -2.20 11.41 -6.42
C ALA A 141 -2.55 12.85 -6.86
N ALA A 142 -1.64 13.81 -6.69
CA ALA A 142 -1.89 15.23 -7.03
C ALA A 142 -2.36 15.45 -8.49
N PRO A 143 -1.72 14.83 -9.50
CA PRO A 143 -2.18 14.95 -10.89
C PRO A 143 -3.59 14.45 -11.15
N LEU A 144 -4.07 13.46 -10.39
CA LEU A 144 -5.46 12.98 -10.44
C LEU A 144 -6.45 14.06 -10.00
N LEU A 145 -6.01 15.01 -9.17
CA LEU A 145 -6.76 16.16 -8.69
C LEU A 145 -6.49 17.42 -9.52
N GLY A 146 -5.76 17.33 -10.63
CA GLY A 146 -5.38 18.47 -11.47
C GLY A 146 -4.23 19.33 -10.93
N ALA A 147 -3.50 18.86 -9.90
CA ALA A 147 -2.35 19.55 -9.34
C ALA A 147 -1.02 18.93 -9.80
N PRO A 148 0.08 19.70 -9.91
CA PRO A 148 1.38 19.12 -10.23
C PRO A 148 1.91 18.22 -9.09
N PRO A 149 2.73 17.20 -9.38
CA PRO A 149 3.20 16.24 -8.37
C PRO A 149 3.89 16.88 -7.16
N ALA A 150 4.65 17.95 -7.40
CA ALA A 150 5.34 18.68 -6.36
C ALA A 150 4.38 19.30 -5.32
N VAL A 151 3.18 19.72 -5.73
CA VAL A 151 2.16 20.29 -4.82
C VAL A 151 1.64 19.22 -3.87
N GLY A 152 1.36 18.01 -4.37
CA GLY A 152 0.92 16.89 -3.52
C GLY A 152 1.96 16.50 -2.46
N ALA A 153 3.22 16.33 -2.87
CA ALA A 153 4.32 16.05 -1.94
C ALA A 153 4.50 17.18 -0.91
N THR A 154 4.48 18.43 -1.36
CA THR A 154 4.68 19.60 -0.49
C THR A 154 3.53 19.75 0.49
N ALA A 155 2.29 19.60 0.05
CA ALA A 155 1.11 19.68 0.93
C ALA A 155 1.18 18.65 2.06
N LEU A 156 1.49 17.39 1.74
CA LEU A 156 1.63 16.36 2.76
C LEU A 156 2.84 16.61 3.69
N ALA A 157 3.96 17.12 3.16
CA ALA A 157 5.12 17.49 3.96
C ALA A 157 4.85 18.67 4.90
N LEU A 158 4.06 19.66 4.47
CA LEU A 158 3.63 20.78 5.31
C LEU A 158 2.70 20.32 6.43
N LEU A 159 1.75 19.42 6.13
CA LEU A 159 0.92 18.78 7.14
C LEU A 159 1.80 18.01 8.15
N ALA A 160 2.78 17.24 7.68
CA ALA A 160 3.74 16.53 8.51
C ALA A 160 4.58 17.45 9.40
N ALA A 161 5.07 18.57 8.86
CA ALA A 161 5.80 19.59 9.61
C ALA A 161 4.92 20.24 10.68
N GLY A 162 3.65 20.51 10.37
CA GLY A 162 2.64 20.95 11.32
C GLY A 162 2.41 19.92 12.44
N ALA A 163 2.41 18.62 12.13
CA ALA A 163 2.27 17.55 13.13
C ALA A 163 3.39 17.52 14.17
N ALA A 164 4.59 17.98 13.77
CA ALA A 164 5.76 18.09 14.62
C ALA A 164 5.76 19.38 15.46
N TRP A 165 4.80 20.28 15.25
CA TRP A 165 4.72 21.53 15.97
C TRP A 165 4.29 21.30 17.43
N PRO A 166 5.00 21.88 18.42
CA PRO A 166 4.63 21.74 19.82
C PRO A 166 3.22 22.30 20.07
N GLY A 167 2.35 21.51 20.71
CA GLY A 167 0.97 21.88 21.08
C GLY A 167 -0.15 21.16 20.30
N LEU A 168 0.15 20.51 19.18
CA LEU A 168 -0.81 19.67 18.45
C LEU A 168 -0.84 18.21 18.93
N GLU A 169 0.06 17.84 19.85
CA GLU A 169 0.19 16.50 20.40
C GLU A 169 -1.10 15.89 20.99
N PRO A 170 -1.89 16.59 21.82
CA PRO A 170 -3.09 16.00 22.41
C PRO A 170 -4.21 15.79 21.38
N ARG A 171 -4.17 16.48 20.23
CA ARG A 171 -5.24 16.44 19.22
C ARG A 171 -4.99 15.44 18.09
N ALA A 172 -3.75 15.03 17.88
CA ALA A 172 -3.37 14.02 16.88
C ALA A 172 -4.23 12.74 16.91
N PRO A 173 -4.56 12.11 18.06
CA PRO A 173 -5.41 10.92 18.07
C PRO A 173 -6.87 11.20 17.74
N ALA A 174 -7.39 12.39 18.04
CA ALA A 174 -8.74 12.78 17.64
C ALA A 174 -8.81 13.03 16.12
N LEU A 175 -7.82 13.71 15.55
CA LEU A 175 -7.68 13.91 14.09
C LEU A 175 -7.55 12.57 13.35
N ALA A 176 -6.86 11.61 13.94
CA ALA A 176 -6.78 10.24 13.45
C ALA A 176 -8.13 9.53 13.40
N GLY A 177 -8.87 9.58 14.51
CA GLY A 177 -10.20 8.99 14.61
C GLY A 177 -11.16 9.61 13.60
N LEU A 178 -11.11 10.94 13.45
CA LEU A 178 -11.89 11.67 12.44
C LEU A 178 -11.49 11.30 11.02
N GLY A 179 -10.19 11.13 10.73
CA GLY A 179 -9.72 10.71 9.43
C GLY A 179 -10.14 9.29 9.05
N ALA A 180 -10.06 8.36 10.00
CA ALA A 180 -10.53 6.99 9.82
C ALA A 180 -12.05 6.94 9.63
N LEU A 181 -12.80 7.73 10.42
CA LEU A 181 -14.23 7.90 10.27
C LEU A 181 -14.57 8.48 8.89
N ALA A 182 -13.84 9.50 8.42
CA ALA A 182 -14.05 10.11 7.11
C ALA A 182 -13.83 9.12 5.96
N LEU A 183 -12.79 8.28 6.02
CA LEU A 183 -12.57 7.21 5.03
C LEU A 183 -13.68 6.15 5.06
N GLY A 184 -14.12 5.75 6.26
CA GLY A 184 -15.23 4.82 6.43
C GLY A 184 -16.55 5.39 5.89
N LEU A 185 -16.81 6.68 6.16
CA LEU A 185 -17.98 7.39 5.65
C LEU A 185 -17.93 7.55 4.13
N ALA A 186 -16.76 7.86 3.55
CA ALA A 186 -16.58 7.93 2.09
C ALA A 186 -16.86 6.59 1.40
N LEU A 187 -16.45 5.48 2.03
CA LEU A 187 -16.77 4.14 1.54
C LEU A 187 -18.26 3.81 1.72
N LEU A 188 -18.87 4.22 2.83
CA LEU A 188 -20.29 4.01 3.09
C LEU A 188 -21.15 4.79 2.08
N THR A 189 -20.80 6.04 1.78
CA THR A 189 -21.50 6.82 0.75
C THR A 189 -21.36 6.16 -0.62
N ALA A 190 -20.19 5.58 -0.94
CA ALA A 190 -20.01 4.79 -2.16
C ALA A 190 -20.88 3.52 -2.20
N ALA A 191 -20.96 2.78 -1.10
CA ALA A 191 -21.80 1.60 -0.99
C ALA A 191 -23.30 1.94 -1.12
N LEU A 192 -23.73 3.04 -0.49
CA LEU A 192 -25.11 3.53 -0.58
C LEU A 192 -25.45 4.02 -1.98
N ALA A 193 -24.54 4.75 -2.63
CA ALA A 193 -24.73 5.24 -4.00
C ALA A 193 -24.80 4.11 -5.03
N SER A 194 -24.03 3.03 -4.81
CA SER A 194 -24.10 1.83 -5.65
C SER A 194 -25.29 0.92 -5.35
N ALA A 195 -26.00 1.13 -4.22
CA ALA A 195 -27.09 0.28 -3.73
C ALA A 195 -26.71 -1.21 -3.57
N VAL A 196 -25.41 -1.51 -3.47
CA VAL A 196 -24.89 -2.88 -3.40
C VAL A 196 -23.95 -2.97 -2.21
N GLY A 197 -24.21 -3.92 -1.30
CA GLY A 197 -23.32 -4.20 -0.18
C GLY A 197 -22.02 -4.89 -0.60
N PRO A 198 -21.00 -4.98 0.28
CA PRO A 198 -19.67 -5.52 -0.07
C PRO A 198 -19.69 -6.91 -0.73
N LEU A 199 -20.50 -7.83 -0.20
CA LEU A 199 -20.65 -9.18 -0.76
C LEU A 199 -21.33 -9.16 -2.13
N GLY A 200 -22.27 -8.24 -2.35
CA GLY A 200 -22.93 -8.07 -3.64
C GLY A 200 -21.97 -7.49 -4.68
N ALA A 201 -21.18 -6.48 -4.31
CA ALA A 201 -20.21 -5.84 -5.20
C ALA A 201 -19.15 -6.85 -5.62
N TRP A 202 -18.72 -7.68 -4.67
CA TRP A 202 -17.86 -8.83 -4.93
C TRP A 202 -18.45 -9.80 -5.93
N ARG A 203 -19.63 -10.35 -5.65
CA ARG A 203 -20.27 -11.34 -6.52
C ARG A 203 -20.49 -10.77 -7.92
N ALA A 204 -20.84 -9.49 -8.01
CA ALA A 204 -20.99 -8.80 -9.27
C ALA A 204 -19.66 -8.69 -10.04
N VAL A 205 -18.54 -8.38 -9.39
CA VAL A 205 -17.22 -8.37 -10.05
C VAL A 205 -16.83 -9.78 -10.49
N ALA A 206 -16.93 -10.76 -9.59
CA ALA A 206 -16.53 -12.15 -9.86
C ALA A 206 -17.36 -12.81 -10.98
N ALA A 207 -18.65 -12.46 -11.10
CA ALA A 207 -19.53 -13.00 -12.13
C ALA A 207 -19.36 -12.34 -13.52
N ARG A 208 -18.50 -11.32 -13.67
CA ARG A 208 -18.29 -10.67 -14.97
C ARG A 208 -17.54 -11.59 -15.92
N ALA A 209 -18.18 -11.90 -17.05
CA ALA A 209 -17.54 -12.61 -18.17
C ALA A 209 -16.39 -11.81 -18.82
N ALA A 210 -16.37 -10.49 -18.63
CA ALA A 210 -15.27 -9.62 -19.04
C ALA A 210 -15.24 -8.34 -18.19
N LEU A 211 -14.03 -7.88 -17.83
CA LEU A 211 -13.84 -6.52 -17.27
C LEU A 211 -13.70 -5.53 -18.43
N ALA A 212 -14.84 -5.09 -18.97
CA ALA A 212 -14.94 -4.20 -20.11
C ALA A 212 -15.20 -2.75 -19.72
N PHE A 213 -14.92 -1.82 -20.64
CA PHE A 213 -15.28 -0.41 -20.49
C PHE A 213 -16.78 -0.27 -20.31
N ARG A 214 -17.16 0.56 -19.35
CA ARG A 214 -18.56 0.92 -19.15
C ARG A 214 -19.03 1.91 -20.20
N ASP A 215 -20.34 1.93 -20.40
CA ASP A 215 -21.00 2.81 -21.36
C ASP A 215 -20.89 4.29 -20.98
N ASP A 216 -20.90 4.58 -19.68
CA ASP A 216 -20.76 5.90 -19.07
C ASP A 216 -19.30 6.31 -18.84
N SER A 217 -18.34 5.48 -19.26
CA SER A 217 -16.92 5.70 -19.02
C SER A 217 -16.41 6.95 -19.76
N PRO A 218 -15.61 7.82 -19.11
CA PRO A 218 -14.97 8.94 -19.80
C PRO A 218 -14.02 8.45 -20.91
N TRP A 219 -13.46 7.24 -20.75
CA TRP A 219 -12.60 6.60 -21.75
C TRP A 219 -13.33 6.17 -23.02
N VAL A 220 -14.66 6.12 -23.03
CA VAL A 220 -15.47 5.78 -24.21
C VAL A 220 -16.16 7.04 -24.75
N ALA A 221 -16.79 7.81 -23.85
CA ALA A 221 -17.63 8.95 -24.23
C ALA A 221 -16.81 10.19 -24.64
N GLN A 222 -15.91 10.67 -23.78
CA GLN A 222 -15.29 12.00 -23.91
C GLN A 222 -13.80 11.98 -24.28
N GLY A 223 -13.13 10.86 -24.02
CA GLY A 223 -11.68 10.73 -24.13
C GLY A 223 -11.02 10.89 -22.77
N GLY A 224 -10.66 9.76 -22.16
CA GLY A 224 -10.00 9.73 -20.88
C GLY A 224 -8.58 10.27 -20.98
N ARG A 225 -8.13 10.96 -19.93
CA ARG A 225 -6.81 11.58 -19.87
C ARG A 225 -5.84 10.64 -19.17
N THR A 226 -4.72 10.33 -19.84
CA THR A 226 -3.59 9.67 -19.19
C THR A 226 -2.90 10.67 -18.26
N VAL A 227 -2.68 10.27 -17.01
CA VAL A 227 -1.94 11.01 -16.00
C VAL A 227 -0.47 10.60 -16.00
N GLU A 228 -0.21 9.32 -16.23
CA GLU A 228 1.13 8.76 -16.43
C GLU A 228 1.26 8.27 -17.87
N PRO A 229 2.50 8.13 -18.40
CA PRO A 229 2.70 7.42 -19.66
C PRO A 229 2.07 6.03 -19.55
N VAL A 230 1.29 5.63 -20.55
CA VAL A 230 0.59 4.34 -20.52
C VAL A 230 1.20 3.43 -21.58
N ALA A 231 1.44 2.18 -21.19
CA ALA A 231 1.78 1.09 -22.09
C ALA A 231 0.70 0.01 -21.91
N VAL A 232 -0.11 -0.21 -22.93
CA VAL A 232 -1.21 -1.17 -22.87
C VAL A 232 -1.12 -2.19 -23.99
N THR A 233 -1.12 -3.46 -23.61
CA THR A 233 -1.27 -4.56 -24.55
C THR A 233 -2.75 -4.89 -24.69
N VAL A 234 -3.23 -4.97 -25.93
CA VAL A 234 -4.62 -5.31 -26.18
C VAL A 234 -4.75 -6.80 -26.46
N VAL A 235 -5.70 -7.47 -25.82
CA VAL A 235 -5.95 -8.92 -25.99
C VAL A 235 -6.99 -9.23 -27.08
N GLU A 236 -7.70 -8.22 -27.53
CA GLU A 236 -8.73 -8.30 -28.57
C GLU A 236 -8.59 -7.07 -29.49
N PRO A 237 -9.12 -7.08 -30.72
CA PRO A 237 -9.03 -5.92 -31.60
C PRO A 237 -9.66 -4.68 -30.93
N HIS A 238 -8.94 -3.57 -30.94
CA HIS A 238 -9.41 -2.28 -30.40
C HIS A 238 -9.25 -1.18 -31.41
N ARG A 239 -10.30 -0.39 -31.61
CA ARG A 239 -10.15 0.96 -32.14
C ARG A 239 -9.81 1.92 -31.00
N VAL A 240 -8.70 2.64 -31.14
CA VAL A 240 -8.32 3.73 -30.22
C VAL A 240 -8.33 5.04 -30.99
N THR A 241 -9.15 5.98 -30.55
CA THR A 241 -9.34 7.29 -31.19
C THR A 241 -8.73 8.38 -30.32
N ALA A 242 -7.96 9.28 -30.90
CA ALA A 242 -7.42 10.44 -30.21
C ALA A 242 -8.53 11.49 -29.98
N ALA A 243 -8.81 11.86 -28.73
CA ALA A 243 -9.76 12.95 -28.42
C ALA A 243 -9.09 14.33 -28.47
N ALA A 244 -7.76 14.37 -28.47
CA ALA A 244 -6.94 15.55 -28.71
C ALA A 244 -5.69 15.13 -29.49
N PRO A 245 -5.03 16.04 -30.23
CA PRO A 245 -3.82 15.71 -30.98
C PRO A 245 -2.75 15.04 -30.09
N VAL A 246 -2.23 13.91 -30.54
CA VAL A 246 -1.27 13.10 -29.78
C VAL A 246 -0.41 12.24 -30.70
N THR A 247 0.86 12.06 -30.33
CA THR A 247 1.71 11.05 -30.94
C THR A 247 1.70 9.80 -30.07
N VAL A 248 1.24 8.68 -30.64
CA VAL A 248 1.25 7.38 -29.98
C VAL A 248 2.25 6.47 -30.67
N ARG A 249 2.85 5.56 -29.90
CA ARG A 249 3.78 4.56 -30.41
C ARG A 249 3.14 3.20 -30.27
N VAL A 250 3.00 2.47 -31.37
CA VAL A 250 2.43 1.12 -31.41
C VAL A 250 3.55 0.14 -31.69
N THR A 251 3.77 -0.80 -30.77
CA THR A 251 4.63 -1.96 -30.99
C THR A 251 3.75 -3.09 -31.51
N GLU A 252 3.79 -3.31 -32.82
CA GLU A 252 3.07 -4.37 -33.52
C GLU A 252 3.84 -5.69 -33.38
N ARG A 253 3.12 -6.78 -33.13
CA ARG A 253 3.71 -8.13 -33.07
C ARG A 253 3.35 -8.89 -34.34
N ASP A 254 4.31 -8.99 -35.25
CA ASP A 254 4.15 -9.68 -36.54
C ASP A 254 4.97 -10.99 -36.51
N GLY A 255 4.34 -12.06 -36.02
CA GLY A 255 5.02 -13.32 -35.69
C GLY A 255 6.06 -13.13 -34.59
N ASP A 256 7.31 -13.52 -34.87
CA ASP A 256 8.45 -13.34 -33.96
C ASP A 256 9.09 -11.94 -34.03
N ARG A 257 8.65 -11.09 -34.98
CA ARG A 257 9.20 -9.73 -35.14
C ARG A 257 8.35 -8.71 -34.38
N ARG A 258 9.03 -7.79 -33.70
CA ARG A 258 8.42 -6.60 -33.09
C ARG A 258 8.70 -5.40 -33.98
N VAL A 259 7.66 -4.81 -34.53
CA VAL A 259 7.75 -3.61 -35.37
C VAL A 259 7.21 -2.43 -34.57
N VAL A 260 8.01 -1.38 -34.43
CA VAL A 260 7.60 -0.17 -33.74
C VAL A 260 7.18 0.87 -34.77
N ARG A 261 5.96 1.40 -34.64
CA ARG A 261 5.45 2.50 -35.47
C ARG A 261 5.00 3.66 -34.61
N GLU A 262 5.34 4.87 -35.01
CA GLU A 262 4.83 6.08 -34.39
C GLU A 262 3.72 6.67 -35.27
N TRP A 263 2.60 6.99 -34.64
CA TRP A 263 1.41 7.53 -35.28
C TRP A 263 1.11 8.90 -34.67
N ALA A 264 1.21 9.94 -35.49
CA ALA A 264 0.70 11.27 -35.14
C ALA A 264 -0.79 11.30 -35.45
N LEU A 265 -1.62 11.25 -34.42
CA LEU A 265 -3.07 11.27 -34.53
C LEU A 265 -3.58 12.68 -34.27
N ALA A 266 -4.32 13.24 -35.22
CA ALA A 266 -5.15 14.42 -34.98
C ALA A 266 -6.38 14.05 -34.14
N ALA A 267 -7.12 15.07 -33.67
CA ALA A 267 -8.39 14.83 -32.99
C ALA A 267 -9.33 14.00 -33.90
N ASP A 268 -10.01 13.04 -33.29
CA ASP A 268 -10.91 12.06 -33.89
C ASP A 268 -10.29 11.09 -34.92
N GLN A 269 -8.96 11.12 -35.09
CA GLN A 269 -8.26 10.06 -35.82
C GLN A 269 -8.07 8.83 -34.95
N SER A 270 -8.17 7.66 -35.58
CA SER A 270 -8.11 6.37 -34.89
C SER A 270 -7.01 5.48 -35.42
N VAL A 271 -6.39 4.72 -34.53
CA VAL A 271 -5.54 3.58 -34.84
C VAL A 271 -6.26 2.29 -34.45
N LEU A 272 -6.14 1.26 -35.30
CA LEU A 272 -6.66 -0.08 -35.01
C LEU A 272 -5.53 -0.93 -34.45
N LEU A 273 -5.72 -1.47 -33.25
CA LEU A 273 -4.78 -2.34 -32.57
C LEU A 273 -5.23 -3.80 -32.73
N ARG A 274 -4.30 -4.68 -33.09
CA ARG A 274 -4.51 -6.12 -33.16
C ARG A 274 -4.25 -6.77 -31.80
N PRO A 275 -4.80 -7.98 -31.55
CA PRO A 275 -4.46 -8.75 -30.36
C PRO A 275 -2.94 -8.94 -30.27
N GLY A 276 -2.36 -8.59 -29.12
CA GLY A 276 -0.92 -8.66 -28.85
C GLY A 276 -0.14 -7.39 -29.17
N ASP A 277 -0.73 -6.40 -29.84
CA ASP A 277 -0.11 -5.10 -30.06
C ASP A 277 -0.05 -4.31 -28.74
N GLU A 278 1.03 -3.54 -28.57
CA GLU A 278 1.25 -2.69 -27.41
C GLU A 278 1.17 -1.22 -27.81
N LEU A 279 0.22 -0.49 -27.24
CA LEU A 279 0.07 0.96 -27.41
C LEU A 279 0.78 1.70 -26.28
N HIS A 280 1.74 2.54 -26.65
CA HIS A 280 2.38 3.50 -25.76
C HIS A 280 1.84 4.90 -26.04
N ALA A 281 1.24 5.53 -25.04
CA ALA A 281 0.82 6.92 -25.12
C ALA A 281 1.50 7.77 -24.03
N PRO A 282 1.92 9.01 -24.36
CA PRO A 282 2.56 9.88 -23.38
C PRO A 282 1.58 10.30 -22.27
N ALA A 283 2.13 10.79 -21.16
CA ALA A 283 1.33 11.42 -20.13
C ALA A 283 0.59 12.65 -20.70
N GLY A 284 -0.67 12.83 -20.33
CA GLY A 284 -1.53 13.90 -20.82
C GLY A 284 -2.30 13.60 -22.12
N ALA A 285 -2.03 12.45 -22.74
CA ALA A 285 -2.80 11.97 -23.89
C ALA A 285 -4.30 11.87 -23.54
N ARG A 286 -5.16 12.25 -24.48
CA ARG A 286 -6.61 12.04 -24.38
C ARG A 286 -7.06 11.04 -25.41
N LEU A 287 -7.47 9.86 -24.95
CA LEU A 287 -7.78 8.71 -25.81
C LEU A 287 -9.19 8.19 -25.54
N ARG A 288 -9.86 7.77 -26.61
CA ARG A 288 -11.15 7.09 -26.60
C ARG A 288 -10.97 5.66 -27.05
N PHE A 289 -11.47 4.74 -26.25
CA PHE A 289 -11.52 3.32 -26.56
C PHE A 289 -12.91 2.95 -27.06
N GLU A 290 -12.96 1.88 -27.84
CA GLU A 290 -14.20 1.32 -28.36
C GLU A 290 -15.08 0.78 -27.23
N ARG A 291 -16.39 1.05 -27.31
CA ARG A 291 -17.39 0.65 -26.30
C ARG A 291 -17.51 -0.88 -26.22
N GLY A 292 -17.73 -1.39 -25.01
CA GLY A 292 -17.98 -2.81 -24.79
C GLY A 292 -16.74 -3.71 -24.91
N ARG A 293 -15.57 -3.12 -25.15
CA ARG A 293 -14.30 -3.84 -25.21
C ARG A 293 -13.64 -3.96 -23.83
N ARG A 294 -12.79 -4.97 -23.67
CA ARG A 294 -12.02 -5.24 -22.44
C ARG A 294 -11.11 -4.08 -22.10
N VAL A 295 -11.06 -3.70 -20.82
CA VAL A 295 -10.12 -2.69 -20.35
C VAL A 295 -8.70 -3.24 -20.45
N PRO A 296 -7.79 -2.62 -21.22
CA PRO A 296 -6.42 -3.09 -21.31
C PRO A 296 -5.71 -3.06 -19.95
N GLY A 297 -5.01 -4.14 -19.61
CA GLY A 297 -4.29 -4.30 -18.34
C GLY A 297 -5.16 -4.66 -17.12
N ALA A 298 -6.49 -4.74 -17.27
CA ALA A 298 -7.37 -5.35 -16.28
C ALA A 298 -7.35 -6.89 -16.42
N PRO A 299 -7.70 -7.65 -15.36
CA PRO A 299 -7.91 -9.08 -15.50
C PRO A 299 -8.93 -9.40 -16.60
N PRO A 300 -8.77 -10.52 -17.32
CA PRO A 300 -9.64 -10.83 -18.45
C PRO A 300 -11.11 -10.90 -18.04
N ASP A 301 -11.40 -11.53 -16.90
CA ASP A 301 -12.75 -11.72 -16.38
C ASP A 301 -12.74 -11.64 -14.84
N GLY A 302 -13.94 -11.73 -14.26
CA GLY A 302 -14.13 -11.71 -12.81
C GLY A 302 -13.49 -12.90 -12.10
N ASP A 303 -13.41 -14.05 -12.76
CA ASP A 303 -12.82 -15.26 -12.18
C ASP A 303 -11.31 -15.16 -12.08
N ALA A 304 -10.65 -14.60 -13.09
CA ALA A 304 -9.22 -14.28 -13.10
C ALA A 304 -8.87 -13.14 -12.13
N TRP A 305 -9.77 -12.17 -11.96
CA TRP A 305 -9.61 -11.15 -10.92
C TRP A 305 -9.67 -11.76 -9.51
N ALA A 306 -10.57 -12.73 -9.29
CA ALA A 306 -10.70 -13.38 -7.99
C ALA A 306 -9.56 -14.41 -7.74
N ALA A 307 -9.10 -15.12 -8.77
CA ALA A 307 -8.14 -16.20 -8.64
C ALA A 307 -6.70 -15.70 -8.40
N PRO A 308 -5.84 -16.51 -7.75
CA PRO A 308 -4.40 -16.25 -7.73
C PRO A 308 -3.85 -16.36 -9.16
N ALA A 309 -3.03 -15.39 -9.60
CA ALA A 309 -2.40 -15.48 -10.90
C ALA A 309 -1.35 -16.62 -10.89
N PRO A 310 -1.26 -17.44 -11.95
CA PRO A 310 -0.36 -18.58 -11.99
C PRO A 310 1.13 -18.20 -11.88
N GLU A 311 1.49 -16.94 -12.19
CA GLU A 311 2.87 -16.44 -12.15
C GLU A 311 3.35 -15.97 -10.77
N ASP A 312 2.45 -15.84 -9.79
CA ASP A 312 2.79 -15.12 -8.56
C ASP A 312 3.73 -15.87 -7.61
N GLY A 313 3.77 -17.21 -7.68
CA GLY A 313 4.69 -18.07 -6.92
C GLY A 313 4.81 -17.75 -5.41
N PRO A 314 5.82 -18.30 -4.72
CA PRO A 314 6.12 -17.90 -3.34
C PRO A 314 6.66 -16.46 -3.24
N ALA A 315 7.00 -15.82 -4.36
CA ALA A 315 7.54 -14.47 -4.39
C ALA A 315 6.48 -13.41 -4.00
N ALA A 316 5.20 -13.66 -4.26
CA ALA A 316 4.13 -12.73 -3.90
C ALA A 316 3.96 -12.55 -2.36
N LEU A 317 4.49 -13.48 -1.56
CA LEU A 317 4.55 -13.38 -0.10
C LEU A 317 5.59 -12.37 0.41
N LEU A 318 6.63 -12.08 -0.38
CA LEU A 318 7.78 -11.30 0.08
C LEU A 318 7.39 -9.89 0.49
N GLY A 319 6.56 -9.23 -0.32
CA GLY A 319 6.10 -7.87 -0.07
C GLY A 319 5.34 -7.74 1.28
N PRO A 320 4.25 -8.50 1.49
CA PRO A 320 3.53 -8.53 2.76
C PRO A 320 4.41 -8.89 3.97
N LEU A 321 5.37 -9.82 3.81
CA LEU A 321 6.26 -10.25 4.89
C LEU A 321 7.29 -9.17 5.26
N VAL A 322 7.82 -8.45 4.27
CA VAL A 322 8.72 -7.30 4.50
C VAL A 322 7.96 -6.15 5.17
N ALA A 323 6.72 -5.89 4.77
CA ALA A 323 5.84 -4.91 5.41
C ALA A 323 5.58 -5.28 6.89
N LEU A 324 5.23 -6.54 7.14
CA LEU A 324 5.03 -7.09 8.49
C LEU A 324 6.31 -6.95 9.33
N GLY A 325 7.44 -7.45 8.84
CA GLY A 325 8.72 -7.40 9.55
C GLY A 325 9.15 -5.98 9.88
N GLY A 326 9.05 -5.07 8.91
CA GLY A 326 9.37 -3.65 9.10
C GLY A 326 8.48 -2.95 10.12
N ALA A 327 7.17 -3.17 10.05
CA ALA A 327 6.22 -2.60 10.98
C ALA A 327 6.45 -3.11 12.41
N VAL A 328 6.69 -4.40 12.60
CA VAL A 328 7.00 -4.98 13.91
C VAL A 328 8.36 -4.49 14.42
N ALA A 329 9.34 -4.30 13.54
CA ALA A 329 10.67 -3.82 13.91
C ALA A 329 10.70 -2.36 14.35
N LEU A 330 9.88 -1.51 13.74
CA LEU A 330 9.76 -0.08 14.07
C LEU A 330 8.73 0.21 15.17
N ALA A 331 7.84 -0.75 15.46
CA ALA A 331 6.83 -0.62 16.50
C ALA A 331 7.47 -0.27 17.86
N PRO A 332 7.18 0.91 18.43
CA PRO A 332 7.69 1.27 19.74
C PRO A 332 7.04 0.37 20.80
N ARG A 333 7.87 -0.18 21.68
CA ARG A 333 7.47 -1.17 22.69
C ARG A 333 6.53 -0.59 23.76
N GLU A 334 6.66 0.69 24.10
CA GLU A 334 6.05 1.30 25.30
C GLU A 334 5.65 2.77 25.08
N VAL A 335 4.98 3.11 23.96
CA VAL A 335 4.39 4.44 23.83
C VAL A 335 2.91 4.39 24.23
N PRO A 336 2.50 5.05 25.33
CA PRO A 336 1.10 5.18 25.68
C PRO A 336 0.38 5.97 24.58
N GLY A 337 -0.83 5.54 24.24
CA GLY A 337 -1.65 6.20 23.25
C GLY A 337 -3.12 5.85 23.44
N PRO A 338 -4.02 6.45 22.64
CA PRO A 338 -5.45 6.30 22.83
C PRO A 338 -5.86 4.83 22.77
N ALA A 339 -6.73 4.44 23.70
CA ALA A 339 -7.44 3.18 23.60
C ALA A 339 -8.17 3.15 22.24
N GLY A 340 -7.81 2.21 21.35
CA GLY A 340 -8.48 2.05 20.06
C GLY A 340 -7.60 2.19 18.80
N ALA A 341 -6.32 2.56 18.90
CA ALA A 341 -5.46 2.70 17.70
C ALA A 341 -5.25 1.39 16.92
N ALA A 342 -5.01 0.28 17.63
CA ALA A 342 -4.85 -1.04 17.01
C ALA A 342 -6.11 -1.54 16.29
N PRO A 343 -7.33 -1.51 16.90
CA PRO A 343 -8.53 -1.89 16.17
C PRO A 343 -8.83 -0.93 15.01
N ALA A 344 -8.54 0.37 15.13
CA ALA A 344 -8.67 1.31 14.02
C ALA A 344 -7.79 0.95 12.82
N ALA A 345 -6.53 0.52 13.05
CA ALA A 345 -5.65 0.07 11.97
C ALA A 345 -6.17 -1.19 11.26
N VAL A 346 -6.75 -2.14 12.01
CA VAL A 346 -7.39 -3.33 11.43
C VAL A 346 -8.59 -2.93 10.57
N VAL A 347 -9.45 -2.04 11.08
CA VAL A 347 -10.62 -1.53 10.35
C VAL A 347 -10.18 -0.79 9.08
N LEU A 348 -9.15 0.05 9.16
CA LEU A 348 -8.61 0.79 8.01
C LEU A 348 -8.07 -0.14 6.92
N ALA A 349 -7.42 -1.25 7.29
CA ALA A 349 -6.95 -2.23 6.32
C ALA A 349 -8.12 -2.88 5.55
N VAL A 350 -9.20 -3.20 6.27
CA VAL A 350 -10.44 -3.72 5.66
C VAL A 350 -11.09 -2.66 4.77
N VAL A 351 -11.20 -1.42 5.24
CA VAL A 351 -11.74 -0.30 4.46
C VAL A 351 -10.95 -0.07 3.17
N ALA A 352 -9.61 -0.15 3.22
CA ALA A 352 -8.76 -0.02 2.04
C ALA A 352 -8.99 -1.17 1.03
N ALA A 353 -9.11 -2.40 1.51
CA ALA A 353 -9.43 -3.55 0.66
C ALA A 353 -10.82 -3.39 0.00
N LEU A 354 -11.81 -2.93 0.77
CA LEU A 354 -13.15 -2.65 0.25
C LEU A 354 -13.14 -1.50 -0.77
N TRP A 355 -12.33 -0.48 -0.59
CA TRP A 355 -12.15 0.58 -1.59
C TRP A 355 -11.68 0.02 -2.94
N GLY A 356 -10.67 -0.85 -2.94
CA GLY A 356 -10.20 -1.50 -4.18
C GLY A 356 -11.26 -2.39 -4.82
N LEU A 357 -12.04 -3.11 -4.01
CA LEU A 357 -13.19 -3.91 -4.45
C LEU A 357 -14.25 -3.05 -5.15
N TYR A 358 -14.69 -1.95 -4.52
CA TYR A 358 -15.65 -1.04 -5.11
C TYR A 358 -15.07 -0.31 -6.32
N GLY A 359 -13.75 -0.05 -6.35
CA GLY A 359 -13.05 0.41 -7.54
C GLY A 359 -13.21 -0.55 -8.71
N ALA A 360 -12.88 -1.84 -8.51
CA ALA A 360 -13.02 -2.87 -9.55
C ALA A 360 -14.49 -3.06 -10.00
N HIS A 361 -15.43 -2.91 -9.06
CA HIS A 361 -16.86 -2.94 -9.33
C HIS A 361 -17.33 -1.72 -10.15
N ALA A 362 -17.01 -0.52 -9.71
CA ALA A 362 -17.52 0.72 -10.28
C ALA A 362 -16.83 1.10 -11.60
N GLY A 363 -15.53 0.82 -11.76
CA GLY A 363 -14.76 1.19 -12.94
C GLY A 363 -13.43 0.43 -13.06
N PRO A 364 -13.39 -0.72 -13.75
CA PRO A 364 -12.13 -1.40 -14.07
C PRO A 364 -11.14 -0.52 -14.85
N GLU A 365 -11.61 0.51 -15.55
CA GLU A 365 -10.83 1.52 -16.26
C GLU A 365 -10.19 2.60 -15.38
N LEU A 366 -10.48 2.66 -14.08
CA LEU A 366 -10.00 3.73 -13.19
C LEU A 366 -8.47 3.80 -13.07
N ALA A 367 -7.78 2.69 -13.35
CA ALA A 367 -6.32 2.62 -13.38
C ALA A 367 -5.73 2.82 -14.78
N LEU A 368 -6.55 2.95 -15.82
CA LEU A 368 -6.05 3.15 -17.18
C LEU A 368 -5.37 4.52 -17.27
N GLY A 369 -4.11 4.55 -17.71
CA GLY A 369 -3.33 5.78 -17.78
C GLY A 369 -3.05 6.44 -16.42
N ALA A 370 -3.19 5.73 -15.31
CA ALA A 370 -2.99 6.25 -13.97
C ALA A 370 -2.37 5.19 -13.05
N PRO A 371 -1.83 5.56 -11.87
CA PRO A 371 -1.38 4.58 -10.89
C PRO A 371 -2.53 3.63 -10.51
N ARG A 372 -2.25 2.36 -10.21
CA ARG A 372 -3.32 1.39 -9.82
C ARG A 372 -4.11 1.78 -8.57
N PHE A 373 -3.52 2.58 -7.68
CA PHE A 373 -4.23 3.13 -6.53
C PHE A 373 -5.11 4.35 -6.88
N ALA A 374 -5.14 4.80 -8.14
CA ALA A 374 -5.99 5.90 -8.60
C ALA A 374 -7.48 5.64 -8.34
N ALA A 375 -7.87 4.38 -8.17
CA ALA A 375 -9.17 4.01 -7.64
C ALA A 375 -9.52 4.80 -6.37
N LEU A 376 -8.54 5.14 -5.49
CA LEU A 376 -8.68 6.00 -4.31
C LEU A 376 -9.23 7.40 -4.58
N VAL A 377 -8.99 7.94 -5.77
CA VAL A 377 -9.35 9.32 -6.13
C VAL A 377 -10.46 9.33 -7.18
N GLY A 378 -10.46 8.33 -8.07
CA GLY A 378 -11.41 8.22 -9.17
C GLY A 378 -12.76 7.61 -8.78
N LEU A 379 -12.82 6.72 -7.78
CA LEU A 379 -14.08 6.09 -7.36
C LEU A 379 -15.16 7.12 -6.97
N PRO A 380 -14.89 8.17 -6.18
CA PRO A 380 -15.88 9.21 -5.91
C PRO A 380 -16.48 9.80 -7.18
N GLY A 381 -15.66 10.18 -8.16
CA GLY A 381 -16.14 10.73 -9.43
C GLY A 381 -17.02 9.76 -10.22
N ALA A 382 -16.74 8.46 -10.15
CA ALA A 382 -17.53 7.41 -10.81
C ALA A 382 -18.94 7.22 -10.18
N LEU A 383 -19.19 7.79 -9.00
CA LEU A 383 -20.46 7.66 -8.27
C LEU A 383 -21.40 8.85 -8.50
N GLY A 384 -21.06 9.76 -9.41
CA GLY A 384 -21.89 10.92 -9.76
C GLY A 384 -21.94 11.97 -8.64
N PRO A 385 -23.09 12.63 -8.38
CA PRO A 385 -23.18 13.79 -7.47
C PRO A 385 -22.83 13.47 -6.00
N ALA A 386 -23.07 12.23 -5.55
CA ALA A 386 -22.63 11.76 -4.23
C ALA A 386 -21.08 11.69 -4.11
N GLY A 387 -20.39 11.71 -5.24
CA GLY A 387 -18.95 11.64 -5.38
C GLY A 387 -18.18 12.81 -4.80
N ALA A 388 -18.72 14.04 -4.88
CA ALA A 388 -17.99 15.21 -4.38
C ALA A 388 -17.74 15.13 -2.86
N LEU A 389 -18.77 14.73 -2.10
CA LEU A 389 -18.66 14.52 -0.65
C LEU A 389 -17.73 13.35 -0.31
N ALA A 390 -17.87 12.22 -1.01
CA ALA A 390 -17.00 11.06 -0.83
C ALA A 390 -15.52 11.40 -1.11
N GLY A 391 -15.26 12.21 -2.14
CA GLY A 391 -13.92 12.69 -2.48
C GLY A 391 -13.34 13.61 -1.42
N ALA A 392 -14.12 14.57 -0.91
CA ALA A 392 -13.68 15.45 0.17
C ALA A 392 -13.36 14.68 1.45
N LEU A 393 -14.24 13.74 1.85
CA LEU A 393 -14.03 12.87 3.02
C LEU A 393 -12.81 11.96 2.84
N GLY A 394 -12.62 11.39 1.64
CA GLY A 394 -11.46 10.56 1.30
C GLY A 394 -10.14 11.35 1.40
N ALA A 395 -10.11 12.57 0.86
CA ALA A 395 -8.94 13.44 0.92
C ALA A 395 -8.60 13.85 2.36
N LEU A 396 -9.60 14.22 3.16
CA LEU A 396 -9.43 14.54 4.59
C LEU A 396 -8.87 13.35 5.36
N GLY A 397 -9.42 12.17 5.14
CA GLY A 397 -8.98 10.96 5.81
C GLY A 397 -7.57 10.54 5.42
N ALA A 398 -7.22 10.59 4.12
CA ALA A 398 -5.86 10.33 3.65
C ALA A 398 -4.83 11.31 4.24
N GLY A 399 -5.17 12.61 4.32
CA GLY A 399 -4.33 13.63 4.95
C GLY A 399 -4.10 13.37 6.44
N ALA A 400 -5.16 12.99 7.17
CA ALA A 400 -5.06 12.65 8.59
C ALA A 400 -4.22 11.38 8.85
N LEU A 401 -4.33 10.35 8.00
CA LEU A 401 -3.47 9.16 8.09
C LEU A 401 -2.00 9.50 7.79
N GLY A 402 -1.77 10.36 6.79
CA GLY A 402 -0.45 10.89 6.51
C GLY A 402 0.17 11.58 7.73
N LEU A 403 -0.56 12.50 8.35
CA LEU A 403 -0.16 13.22 9.57
C LEU A 403 0.31 12.26 10.68
N LEU A 404 -0.50 11.22 10.95
CA LEU A 404 -0.20 10.21 11.95
C LEU A 404 1.06 9.41 11.64
N HIS A 405 1.19 8.98 10.39
CA HIS A 405 2.35 8.21 9.92
C HIS A 405 3.63 9.00 10.16
N PHE A 406 3.68 10.27 9.74
CA PHE A 406 4.87 11.11 9.96
C PHE A 406 5.19 11.31 11.45
N ARG A 407 4.18 11.48 12.30
CA ARG A 407 4.39 11.57 13.75
C ARG A 407 4.98 10.28 14.32
N ALA A 408 4.47 9.12 13.90
CA ALA A 408 4.98 7.83 14.35
C ALA A 408 6.41 7.57 13.88
N LEU A 409 6.74 7.94 12.64
CA LEU A 409 8.09 7.86 12.10
C LEU A 409 9.06 8.81 12.82
N ALA A 410 8.64 10.04 13.11
CA ALA A 410 9.42 10.98 13.89
C ALA A 410 9.74 10.44 15.29
N ALA A 411 8.73 9.89 15.98
CA ALA A 411 8.93 9.26 17.28
C ALA A 411 9.85 8.03 17.22
N ALA A 412 9.74 7.21 16.17
CA ALA A 412 10.58 6.03 15.98
C ALA A 412 12.04 6.38 15.64
N ALA A 413 12.27 7.47 14.89
CA ALA A 413 13.60 7.89 14.43
C ALA A 413 14.33 8.78 15.45
N LEU A 414 13.62 9.71 16.08
CA LEU A 414 14.20 10.78 16.90
C LEU A 414 13.96 10.58 18.41
N GLY A 415 13.10 9.63 18.80
CA GLY A 415 12.63 9.50 20.17
C GLY A 415 11.50 10.48 20.50
N PRO A 416 11.09 10.59 21.77
CA PRO A 416 10.01 11.48 22.18
C PRO A 416 10.34 12.93 21.84
N THR A 417 9.37 13.63 21.25
CA THR A 417 9.47 15.06 20.96
C THR A 417 9.49 15.87 22.26
N PRO A 418 10.35 16.91 22.36
CA PRO A 418 10.35 17.78 23.53
C PRO A 418 8.99 18.46 23.68
N ALA A 419 8.47 18.50 24.90
CA ALA A 419 7.18 19.10 25.21
C ALA A 419 7.11 20.58 24.81
N ALA A 420 5.91 21.09 24.55
CA ALA A 420 5.69 22.50 24.26
C ALA A 420 6.25 23.38 25.39
N GLY A 421 7.12 24.33 25.05
CA GLY A 421 7.79 25.22 26.00
C GLY A 421 9.16 24.72 26.49
N ALA A 422 9.58 23.49 26.17
CA ALA A 422 10.91 23.02 26.53
C ALA A 422 12.02 23.74 25.74
N PRO A 423 13.21 23.97 26.34
CA PRO A 423 14.37 24.51 25.64
C PRO A 423 14.70 23.64 24.42
N GLY A 424 14.82 24.25 23.23
CA GLY A 424 15.14 23.55 21.99
C GLY A 424 13.95 22.95 21.21
N ALA A 425 12.71 23.05 21.71
CA ALA A 425 11.51 22.56 21.01
C ALA A 425 11.32 23.23 19.64
N ARG A 426 11.53 24.55 19.54
CA ARG A 426 11.53 25.28 18.25
C ARG A 426 12.61 24.80 17.29
N GLY A 427 13.83 24.55 17.78
CA GLY A 427 14.93 24.05 16.95
C GLY A 427 14.70 22.62 16.45
N ALA A 428 14.04 21.77 17.25
CA ALA A 428 13.60 20.44 16.81
C ALA A 428 12.51 20.54 15.72
N ALA A 429 11.51 21.40 15.91
CA ALA A 429 10.46 21.64 14.92
C ALA A 429 11.00 22.18 13.59
N LEU A 430 11.93 23.15 13.63
CA LEU A 430 12.58 23.68 12.43
C LEU A 430 13.38 22.62 11.67
N ARG A 431 14.16 21.79 12.37
CA ARG A 431 14.90 20.68 11.75
C ARG A 431 13.96 19.64 11.13
N ALA A 432 12.85 19.34 11.81
CA ALA A 432 11.81 18.47 11.26
C ALA A 432 11.18 19.07 9.99
N GLY A 433 10.91 20.38 9.98
CA GLY A 433 10.40 21.10 8.81
C GLY A 433 11.37 21.08 7.62
N VAL A 434 12.65 21.36 7.86
CA VAL A 434 13.70 21.28 6.81
C VAL A 434 13.84 19.86 6.27
N GLY A 435 13.85 18.86 7.16
CA GLY A 435 13.88 17.45 6.75
C GLY A 435 12.66 17.03 5.93
N ALA A 436 11.46 17.47 6.33
CA ALA A 436 10.23 17.22 5.59
C ALA A 436 10.26 17.88 4.19
N GLY A 437 10.77 19.12 4.09
CA GLY A 437 10.96 19.80 2.82
C GLY A 437 11.94 19.08 1.88
N ALA A 438 13.09 18.62 2.41
CA ALA A 438 14.06 17.83 1.64
C ALA A 438 13.46 16.50 1.14
N LEU A 439 12.70 15.80 2.00
CA LEU A 439 11.99 14.59 1.62
C LEU A 439 10.91 14.85 0.57
N ALA A 440 10.22 16.00 0.62
CA ALA A 440 9.23 16.39 -0.40
C ALA A 440 9.88 16.62 -1.76
N ALA A 441 11.03 17.30 -1.80
CA ALA A 441 11.80 17.49 -3.02
C ALA A 441 12.30 16.15 -3.59
N LEU A 442 12.81 15.25 -2.73
CA LEU A 442 13.19 13.90 -3.13
C LEU A 442 12.00 13.08 -3.65
N ALA A 443 10.82 13.19 -3.03
CA ALA A 443 9.61 12.53 -3.50
C ALA A 443 9.18 13.05 -4.87
N ALA A 444 9.21 14.37 -5.09
CA ALA A 444 8.89 14.96 -6.39
C ALA A 444 9.86 14.51 -7.48
N LEU A 445 11.16 14.41 -7.16
CA LEU A 445 12.17 13.88 -8.08
C LEU A 445 11.95 12.39 -8.36
N ALA A 446 11.75 11.57 -7.33
CA ALA A 446 11.54 10.14 -7.47
C ALA A 446 10.23 9.83 -8.22
N ALA A 447 9.17 10.64 -8.07
CA ALA A 447 7.95 10.53 -8.87
C ALA A 447 8.20 10.80 -10.36
N ARG A 448 9.12 11.71 -10.71
CA ARG A 448 9.54 11.95 -12.11
C ARG A 448 10.38 10.81 -12.69
N LEU A 449 11.03 10.04 -11.83
CA LEU A 449 11.81 8.84 -12.20
C LEU A 449 10.98 7.56 -12.12
N ASP A 450 9.66 7.69 -12.09
CA ASP A 450 8.69 6.60 -11.98
C ASP A 450 8.86 5.64 -10.79
N ALA A 451 9.51 6.10 -9.71
CA ALA A 451 9.75 5.27 -8.54
C ALA A 451 8.43 4.76 -7.92
N ASP A 452 8.30 3.43 -7.82
CA ASP A 452 7.14 2.79 -7.23
C ASP A 452 7.09 3.02 -5.70
N PRO A 453 6.02 3.66 -5.16
CA PRO A 453 5.89 3.91 -3.73
C PRO A 453 5.93 2.63 -2.89
N TRP A 454 5.41 1.52 -3.42
CA TRP A 454 5.41 0.24 -2.72
C TRP A 454 6.84 -0.30 -2.55
N THR A 455 7.66 -0.21 -3.59
CA THR A 455 9.06 -0.61 -3.55
C THR A 455 9.84 0.19 -2.51
N VAL A 456 9.66 1.52 -2.46
CA VAL A 456 10.28 2.38 -1.45
C VAL A 456 9.80 2.02 -0.03
N PHE A 457 8.51 1.74 0.13
CA PHE A 457 7.94 1.29 1.39
C PHE A 457 8.54 -0.05 1.85
N ALA A 458 8.61 -1.04 0.94
CA ALA A 458 9.20 -2.34 1.23
C ALA A 458 10.69 -2.22 1.59
N LEU A 459 11.44 -1.34 0.93
CA LEU A 459 12.83 -1.06 1.30
C LEU A 459 12.95 -0.50 2.71
N GLY A 460 12.13 0.48 3.06
CA GLY A 460 12.08 1.01 4.42
C GLY A 460 11.77 -0.06 5.46
N GLY A 461 10.78 -0.92 5.18
CA GLY A 461 10.43 -2.06 6.02
C GLY A 461 11.55 -3.10 6.14
N GLY A 462 12.23 -3.41 5.04
CA GLY A 462 13.36 -4.33 5.01
C GLY A 462 14.55 -3.82 5.82
N VAL A 463 14.92 -2.54 5.65
CA VAL A 463 15.99 -1.90 6.43
C VAL A 463 15.66 -1.93 7.93
N ALA A 464 14.41 -1.64 8.29
CA ALA A 464 13.95 -1.73 9.67
C ALA A 464 14.08 -3.15 10.25
N ALA A 465 13.59 -4.15 9.53
CA ALA A 465 13.66 -5.56 9.96
C ALA A 465 15.13 -6.01 10.14
N LEU A 466 15.98 -5.69 9.17
CA LEU A 466 17.41 -6.03 9.19
C LEU A 466 18.15 -5.36 10.36
N ALA A 467 17.86 -4.09 10.62
CA ALA A 467 18.46 -3.34 11.73
C ALA A 467 18.15 -3.97 13.10
N ARG A 468 17.07 -4.76 13.19
CA ARG A 468 16.59 -5.41 14.41
C ARG A 468 16.80 -6.93 14.40
N LEU A 469 17.62 -7.46 13.50
CA LEU A 469 18.01 -8.87 13.53
C LEU A 469 18.73 -9.19 14.85
N PRO A 470 18.18 -10.11 15.67
CA PRO A 470 18.87 -10.55 16.87
C PRO A 470 20.19 -11.21 16.49
N ALA A 471 21.29 -10.65 16.99
CA ALA A 471 22.61 -11.23 16.82
C ALA A 471 22.61 -12.68 17.31
N PRO A 472 23.02 -13.68 16.51
CA PRO A 472 23.35 -14.99 17.04
C PRO A 472 24.47 -14.80 18.08
N GLY A 473 24.32 -15.43 19.25
CA GLY A 473 25.19 -15.22 20.40
C GLY A 473 26.67 -15.37 20.04
N GLY A 474 27.47 -14.34 20.33
CA GLY A 474 28.91 -14.33 20.11
C GLY A 474 29.44 -13.03 19.51
N ALA A 475 30.60 -12.59 19.99
CA ALA A 475 31.28 -11.35 19.59
C ALA A 475 31.62 -11.25 18.08
N ARG A 476 31.46 -12.33 17.31
CA ARG A 476 31.52 -12.37 15.82
C ARG A 476 30.35 -11.65 15.13
N SER A 477 29.33 -11.21 15.88
CA SER A 477 28.08 -10.62 15.38
C SER A 477 28.13 -9.15 14.91
N ARG A 478 29.28 -8.45 15.02
CA ARG A 478 29.43 -7.09 14.44
C ARG A 478 29.70 -7.14 12.94
N GLY A 479 30.45 -8.13 12.47
CA GLY A 479 30.77 -8.33 11.04
C GLY A 479 29.53 -8.67 10.22
N VAL A 480 28.68 -9.57 10.72
CA VAL A 480 27.41 -9.96 10.06
C VAL A 480 26.42 -8.79 10.01
N ARG A 481 26.32 -7.97 11.06
CA ARG A 481 25.52 -6.73 11.02
C ARG A 481 26.05 -5.73 10.01
N ARG A 482 27.37 -5.53 9.95
CA ARG A 482 28.02 -4.64 8.98
C ARG A 482 27.80 -5.13 7.55
N ALA A 483 27.94 -6.43 7.32
CA ALA A 483 27.68 -7.07 6.03
C ALA A 483 26.19 -6.98 5.65
N ALA A 484 25.25 -7.15 6.59
CA ALA A 484 23.83 -6.98 6.35
C ALA A 484 23.44 -5.52 6.07
N SER A 485 24.03 -4.55 6.76
CA SER A 485 23.85 -3.12 6.46
C SER A 485 24.50 -2.70 5.14
N ALA A 486 25.66 -3.28 4.80
CA ALA A 486 26.32 -3.06 3.52
C ALA A 486 25.55 -3.71 2.37
N LEU A 487 25.01 -4.92 2.56
CA LEU A 487 24.11 -5.60 1.61
C LEU A 487 22.79 -4.84 1.46
N GLY A 488 22.25 -4.24 2.53
CA GLY A 488 21.08 -3.37 2.46
C GLY A 488 21.35 -2.08 1.66
N LEU A 489 22.54 -1.48 1.84
CA LEU A 489 23.00 -0.33 1.05
C LEU A 489 23.32 -0.69 -0.41
N LEU A 490 23.90 -1.86 -0.66
CA LEU A 490 24.17 -2.38 -2.00
C LEU A 490 22.88 -2.78 -2.72
N ALA A 491 21.89 -3.34 -2.02
CA ALA A 491 20.56 -3.59 -2.56
C ALA A 491 19.85 -2.28 -2.90
N LEU A 492 20.00 -1.24 -2.07
CA LEU A 492 19.52 0.12 -2.37
C LEU A 492 20.17 0.68 -3.65
N GLY A 493 21.49 0.49 -3.82
CA GLY A 493 22.25 0.92 -5.00
C GLY A 493 21.93 0.12 -6.28
N ALA A 494 21.69 -1.19 -6.15
CA ALA A 494 21.27 -2.05 -7.26
C ALA A 494 19.85 -1.72 -7.74
N LEU A 495 18.95 -1.35 -6.83
CA LEU A 495 17.58 -0.94 -7.15
C LEU A 495 17.50 0.42 -7.85
N THR A 496 18.38 1.36 -7.50
CA THR A 496 18.50 2.63 -8.22
C THR A 496 19.06 2.46 -9.63
N ALA A 497 19.80 1.37 -9.91
CA ALA A 497 20.45 1.13 -11.19
C ALA A 497 19.64 0.26 -12.16
N ALA A 498 18.74 -0.61 -11.68
CA ALA A 498 18.22 -1.71 -12.50
C ALA A 498 16.74 -1.63 -12.93
N GLY A 499 15.91 -0.75 -12.37
CA GLY A 499 14.47 -0.69 -12.71
C GLY A 499 13.74 -2.04 -12.58
N ALA A 500 14.29 -2.97 -11.80
CA ALA A 500 13.92 -4.38 -11.76
C ALA A 500 13.00 -4.72 -10.58
N PRO A 501 12.15 -5.77 -10.70
CA PRO A 501 11.34 -6.28 -9.61
C PRO A 501 12.23 -6.67 -8.41
N GLY A 502 11.91 -6.12 -7.23
CA GLY A 502 12.76 -6.20 -6.03
C GLY A 502 13.07 -7.63 -5.54
N PRO A 503 14.20 -7.83 -4.82
CA PRO A 503 14.82 -9.15 -4.71
C PRO A 503 14.22 -10.05 -3.61
N PRO A 504 14.09 -11.37 -3.88
CA PRO A 504 13.64 -12.40 -2.92
C PRO A 504 14.48 -12.50 -1.64
N ILE A 505 15.70 -11.96 -1.67
CA ILE A 505 16.65 -11.99 -0.56
C ILE A 505 16.15 -11.18 0.65
N LEU A 506 15.53 -10.01 0.45
CA LEU A 506 15.04 -9.19 1.55
C LEU A 506 13.84 -9.82 2.27
N GLY A 507 12.95 -10.47 1.52
CA GLY A 507 11.83 -11.20 2.11
C GLY A 507 12.27 -12.51 2.78
N ALA A 508 13.22 -13.26 2.21
CA ALA A 508 13.81 -14.44 2.85
C ALA A 508 14.46 -14.09 4.21
N LEU A 509 15.15 -12.94 4.29
CA LEU A 509 15.76 -12.45 5.53
C LEU A 509 14.70 -11.96 6.55
N ALA A 510 13.62 -11.31 6.10
CA ALA A 510 12.50 -10.92 6.97
C ALA A 510 11.74 -12.14 7.54
N VAL A 511 11.61 -13.21 6.75
CA VAL A 511 11.04 -14.49 7.20
C VAL A 511 11.96 -15.19 8.18
N ALA A 512 13.25 -15.30 7.87
CA ALA A 512 14.23 -15.87 8.78
C ALA A 512 14.29 -15.11 10.12
N TRP A 513 14.12 -13.79 10.08
CA TRP A 513 13.94 -12.96 11.27
C TRP A 513 12.72 -13.37 12.08
N ALA A 514 11.53 -13.37 11.46
CA ALA A 514 10.27 -13.65 12.15
C ALA A 514 10.25 -15.05 12.78
N VAL A 515 10.67 -16.07 12.01
CA VAL A 515 10.71 -17.47 12.47
C VAL A 515 11.75 -17.65 13.60
N GLY A 516 12.98 -17.17 13.39
CA GLY A 516 14.05 -17.30 14.39
C GLY A 516 13.83 -16.45 15.65
N TRP A 517 12.96 -15.45 15.60
CA TRP A 517 12.60 -14.64 16.77
C TRP A 517 11.46 -15.26 17.59
N VAL A 518 10.45 -15.81 16.92
CA VAL A 518 9.33 -16.54 17.57
C VAL A 518 9.81 -17.82 18.25
N GLY A 519 10.66 -18.62 17.59
CA GLY A 519 11.22 -19.85 18.19
C GLY A 519 11.94 -19.58 19.51
N ARG A 520 12.82 -18.59 19.55
CA ARG A 520 13.54 -18.19 20.78
C ARG A 520 12.64 -17.62 21.89
N ARG A 521 11.43 -17.15 21.57
CA ARG A 521 10.48 -16.67 22.58
C ARG A 521 9.67 -17.82 23.18
N LEU A 522 9.41 -18.87 22.40
CA LEU A 522 8.79 -20.10 22.88
C LEU A 522 9.76 -20.88 23.77
N GLU A 523 11.03 -21.02 23.38
CA GLU A 523 12.09 -21.67 24.17
C GLU A 523 12.35 -21.02 25.54
N ARG A 524 12.12 -19.70 25.68
CA ARG A 524 12.24 -18.99 26.98
C ARG A 524 10.96 -18.98 27.80
N ALA A 525 9.88 -19.54 27.25
CA ALA A 525 8.56 -19.59 27.89
C ALA A 525 8.21 -20.97 28.45
N GLU A 526 8.95 -21.99 28.01
CA GLU A 526 9.24 -23.26 28.71
C GLU A 526 10.29 -23.01 29.81
#